data_AF-A0A8H6ULF0-F1
#
_entry.id   AF-A0A8H6ULF0-F1
#
_cell.length_a   1.000
_cell.length_b   1.000
_cell.length_c   1.000
_cell.angle_alpha   90.00
_cell.angle_beta   90.00
_cell.angle_gamma   90.00
#
_symmetry.space_group_name_H-M   'P 1'
#
loop_
_entity.id
_entity.type
_entity.pdbx_description
1 polymer ?
#
loop_
_entity_poly.entity_id
_entity_poly.type
_entity_poly.pdbx_seq_one_letter_code
_entity_poly.pdbx_strand_id
1 'polypeptide(L)'
;MMEASEETAPQMSERPTRTDKSILLSTLRTLPKDPLGFSHLGMDGVWRNVDKVGNVISYRALSPEEIAEALNIFPGWMREKLEKKLEGVDGRDVTDMEQLMRPGKDLLPKFGEDEDVEGRDE
;
A
#
# COMPACT_ATOMS: atom_id res chain seq x y z
N MET A 1 41.09 -30.39 12.42
CA MET A 1 40.71 -29.32 11.48
C MET A 1 40.00 -29.98 10.31
N MET A 2 38.76 -29.56 10.06
CA MET A 2 38.08 -29.41 8.76
C MET A 2 36.58 -29.64 8.96
N GLU A 3 35.91 -28.50 9.14
CA GLU A 3 34.48 -28.28 9.01
C GLU A 3 34.04 -28.53 7.56
N ALA A 4 32.82 -29.04 7.37
CA ALA A 4 31.85 -28.60 6.36
C ALA A 4 30.79 -29.69 6.15
N SER A 5 29.58 -29.43 6.63
CA SER A 5 28.35 -29.99 6.07
C SER A 5 27.30 -28.89 6.15
N GLU A 6 27.28 -28.06 5.11
CA GLU A 6 26.31 -26.98 4.93
C GLU A 6 24.99 -27.60 4.48
N GLU A 7 24.07 -27.78 5.41
CA GLU A 7 22.71 -28.23 5.16
C GLU A 7 21.92 -27.07 4.53
N THR A 8 21.99 -26.93 3.20
CA THR A 8 21.13 -26.02 2.45
C THR A 8 19.74 -26.65 2.34
N ALA A 9 18.87 -26.30 3.29
CA ALA A 9 17.43 -26.53 3.15
C ALA A 9 16.85 -25.55 2.10
N PRO A 10 16.04 -26.01 1.13
CA PRO A 10 15.35 -25.11 0.22
C PRO A 10 14.25 -24.38 1.00
N GLN A 11 14.29 -23.05 0.97
CA GLN A 11 13.27 -22.22 1.58
C GLN A 11 11.93 -22.47 0.88
N MET A 12 11.07 -23.20 1.58
CA MET A 12 9.71 -23.52 1.19
C MET A 12 8.95 -22.21 1.00
N SER A 13 8.23 -22.14 -0.10
CA SER A 13 7.17 -21.16 -0.36
C SER A 13 6.26 -21.03 0.86
N GLU A 14 6.46 -19.98 1.64
CA GLU A 14 5.69 -19.67 2.83
C GLU A 14 4.29 -19.31 2.40
N ARG A 15 3.35 -20.23 2.61
CA ARG A 15 1.92 -19.93 2.50
C ARG A 15 1.60 -18.92 3.60
N PRO A 16 1.02 -17.73 3.30
CA PRO A 16 0.80 -16.70 4.31
C PRO A 16 -0.12 -17.27 5.39
N THR A 17 0.42 -17.40 6.59
CA THR A 17 -0.27 -17.95 7.74
C THR A 17 -1.17 -16.87 8.34
N ARG A 18 -2.19 -17.27 9.10
CA ARG A 18 -3.09 -16.35 9.81
C ARG A 18 -2.36 -15.37 10.75
N THR A 19 -1.10 -15.65 11.09
CA THR A 19 -0.23 -14.78 11.90
C THR A 19 0.22 -13.54 11.12
N ASP A 20 0.46 -13.67 9.82
CA ASP A 20 0.93 -12.60 8.93
C ASP A 20 -0.04 -11.42 8.90
N LYS A 21 -1.36 -11.72 8.91
CA LYS A 21 -2.48 -10.77 9.11
C LYS A 21 -2.29 -9.81 10.27
N SER A 22 -1.81 -10.37 11.37
CA SER A 22 -1.63 -9.62 12.61
C SER A 22 -0.41 -8.73 12.49
N ILE A 23 0.66 -9.22 11.85
CA ILE A 23 1.94 -8.52 11.74
C ILE A 23 1.85 -7.37 10.74
N LEU A 24 1.24 -7.55 9.57
CA LEU A 24 1.06 -6.47 8.60
C LEU A 24 0.29 -5.31 9.23
N LEU A 25 -0.90 -5.57 9.76
CA LEU A 25 -1.75 -4.53 10.35
C LEU A 25 -1.08 -3.85 11.55
N SER A 26 -0.36 -4.62 12.37
CA SER A 26 0.43 -4.05 13.47
C SER A 26 1.51 -3.13 12.96
N THR A 27 2.23 -3.51 11.91
CA THR A 27 3.28 -2.71 11.32
C THR A 27 2.74 -1.47 10.60
N LEU A 28 1.60 -1.57 9.90
CA LEU A 28 0.93 -0.41 9.31
C LEU A 28 0.49 0.59 10.40
N ARG A 29 0.12 0.10 11.58
CA ARG A 29 -0.27 0.93 12.73
C ARG A 29 0.91 1.61 13.42
N THR A 30 2.12 1.03 13.36
CA THR A 30 3.35 1.61 13.92
C THR A 30 3.98 2.66 13.00
N LEU A 31 3.58 2.72 11.73
CA LEU A 31 4.02 3.77 10.81
C LEU A 31 3.65 5.17 11.36
N PRO A 32 4.53 6.17 11.18
CA PRO A 32 4.23 7.56 11.52
C PRO A 32 2.92 8.02 10.86
N LYS A 33 2.02 8.59 11.65
CA LYS A 33 0.72 9.09 11.21
C LYS A 33 0.41 10.40 11.91
N ASP A 34 -0.18 11.33 11.17
CA ASP A 34 -0.72 12.55 11.75
C ASP A 34 -2.11 12.26 12.35
N PRO A 35 -2.44 12.78 13.54
CA PRO A 35 -3.75 12.60 14.16
C PRO A 35 -4.91 13.17 13.35
N LEU A 36 -4.65 14.20 12.52
CA LEU A 36 -5.61 14.83 11.61
C LEU A 36 -5.43 14.35 10.16
N GLY A 37 -4.53 13.41 9.93
CA GLY A 37 -4.25 12.79 8.65
C GLY A 37 -5.13 11.57 8.36
N PHE A 38 -4.82 10.87 7.27
CA PHE A 38 -5.47 9.61 6.92
C PHE A 38 -4.49 8.61 6.31
N SER A 39 -4.86 7.33 6.37
CA SER A 39 -4.13 6.24 5.74
C SER A 39 -4.88 5.76 4.50
N HIS A 40 -4.15 5.47 3.43
CA HIS A 40 -4.75 5.06 2.17
C HIS A 40 -3.85 4.06 1.43
N LEU A 41 -4.48 3.07 0.78
CA LEU A 41 -3.82 2.13 -0.11
C LEU A 41 -3.93 2.64 -1.55
N GLY A 42 -2.78 2.96 -2.16
CA GLY A 42 -2.68 3.39 -3.55
C GLY A 42 -3.00 2.27 -4.53
N MET A 43 -3.44 2.64 -5.74
CA MET A 43 -3.65 1.69 -6.85
C MET A 43 -2.33 1.07 -7.37
N ASP A 44 -1.20 1.55 -6.86
CA ASP A 44 0.13 1.03 -7.08
C ASP A 44 0.60 0.07 -5.98
N GLY A 45 -0.29 -0.35 -5.07
CA GLY A 45 0.05 -1.32 -4.03
C GLY A 45 0.83 -0.73 -2.85
N VAL A 46 0.95 0.59 -2.75
CA VAL A 46 1.68 1.27 -1.68
C VAL A 46 0.71 1.83 -0.65
N TRP A 47 0.89 1.47 0.62
CA TRP A 47 0.19 2.08 1.73
C TRP A 47 0.85 3.42 2.08
N ARG A 48 0.08 4.51 2.14
CA ARG A 48 0.56 5.85 2.46
C ARG A 48 -0.22 6.44 3.62
N ASN A 49 0.49 7.10 4.55
CA ASN A 49 -0.10 7.94 5.57
C ASN A 49 0.15 9.39 5.19
N VAL A 50 -0.94 10.14 5.08
CA VAL A 50 -0.95 11.53 4.62
C VAL A 50 -1.32 12.43 5.79
N ASP A 51 -0.68 13.60 5.90
CA ASP A 51 -1.04 14.61 6.90
C ASP A 51 -2.31 15.38 6.49
N LYS A 52 -2.77 16.28 7.37
CA LYS A 52 -3.93 17.15 7.12
C LYS A 52 -3.79 18.09 5.92
N VAL A 53 -2.57 18.32 5.44
CA VAL A 53 -2.23 19.21 4.31
C VAL A 53 -2.09 18.41 3.01
N GLY A 54 -2.13 17.08 3.08
CA GLY A 54 -1.95 16.19 1.93
C GLY A 54 -0.50 15.78 1.67
N ASN A 55 0.42 15.98 2.61
CA ASN A 55 1.80 15.48 2.49
C ASN A 55 1.91 14.04 2.96
N VAL A 56 2.61 13.19 2.20
CA VAL A 56 2.91 11.82 2.62
C VAL A 56 3.97 11.85 3.72
N ILE A 57 3.59 11.42 4.93
CA ILE A 57 4.46 11.38 6.11
C ILE A 57 5.21 10.05 6.19
N SER A 58 4.54 8.98 5.77
CA SER A 58 5.13 7.65 5.70
C SER A 58 4.46 6.83 4.63
N TYR A 59 5.20 5.86 4.10
CA TYR A 59 4.71 4.92 3.13
C TYR A 59 5.28 3.53 3.40
N ARG A 60 4.60 2.53 2.87
CA ARG A 60 5.07 1.15 2.82
C ARG A 60 4.60 0.50 1.54
N ALA A 61 5.55 0.07 0.72
CA ALA A 61 5.31 -0.81 -0.41
C ALA A 61 4.84 -2.18 0.10
N LEU A 62 3.69 -2.64 -0.38
CA LEU A 62 3.12 -3.93 -0.01
C LEU A 62 3.30 -4.93 -1.16
N SER A 63 3.62 -6.16 -0.82
CA SER A 63 3.57 -7.29 -1.76
C SER A 63 2.12 -7.63 -2.14
N PRO A 64 1.87 -8.37 -3.24
CA PRO A 64 0.52 -8.76 -3.66
C PRO A 64 -0.29 -9.47 -2.56
N GLU A 65 0.38 -10.27 -1.73
CA GLU A 65 -0.23 -10.97 -0.60
C GLU A 65 -0.62 -10.01 0.53
N GLU A 66 0.26 -9.06 0.88
CA GLU A 66 -0.02 -8.01 1.85
C GLU A 66 -1.12 -7.04 1.36
N ILE A 67 -1.20 -6.79 0.05
CA ILE A 67 -2.27 -5.99 -0.55
C ILE A 67 -3.62 -6.69 -0.33
N ALA A 68 -3.74 -7.96 -0.72
CA ALA A 68 -4.97 -8.75 -0.50
C ALA A 68 -5.37 -8.79 0.98
N GLU A 69 -4.40 -8.73 1.86
CA GLU A 69 -4.61 -8.68 3.29
C GLU A 69 -5.09 -7.31 3.78
N ALA A 70 -4.43 -6.23 3.37
CA ALA A 70 -4.84 -4.86 3.66
C ALA A 70 -6.24 -4.55 3.12
N LEU A 71 -6.61 -5.16 1.99
CA LEU A 71 -7.93 -5.07 1.40
C LEU A 71 -9.05 -5.59 2.32
N ASN A 72 -8.76 -6.49 3.26
CA ASN A 72 -9.74 -6.94 4.26
C ASN A 72 -10.09 -5.88 5.32
N ILE A 73 -9.31 -4.79 5.42
CA ILE A 73 -9.62 -3.65 6.30
C ILE A 73 -10.79 -2.83 5.70
N PHE A 74 -10.94 -2.84 4.38
CA PHE A 74 -11.95 -2.08 3.67
C PHE A 74 -13.30 -2.82 3.65
N PRO A 75 -14.43 -2.09 3.60
CA PRO A 75 -15.74 -2.71 3.47
C PRO A 75 -15.85 -3.48 2.14
N GLY A 76 -16.61 -4.57 2.14
CA GLY A 76 -16.64 -5.54 1.03
C GLY A 76 -16.92 -4.96 -0.37
N TRP A 77 -17.78 -3.94 -0.46
CA TRP A 77 -18.10 -3.25 -1.72
C TRP A 77 -16.92 -2.47 -2.30
N MET A 78 -16.03 -1.97 -1.46
CA MET A 78 -14.80 -1.28 -1.86
C MET A 78 -13.68 -2.28 -2.10
N ARG A 79 -13.61 -3.32 -1.27
CA ARG A 79 -12.68 -4.43 -1.40
C ARG A 79 -12.70 -5.05 -2.79
N GLU A 80 -13.86 -5.44 -3.31
CA GLU A 80 -13.96 -6.09 -4.63
C GLU A 80 -13.47 -5.17 -5.76
N LYS A 81 -13.76 -3.87 -5.67
CA LYS A 81 -13.29 -2.88 -6.66
C LYS A 81 -11.77 -2.72 -6.61
N LEU A 82 -11.21 -2.68 -5.41
CA LEU A 82 -9.77 -2.53 -5.22
C LEU A 82 -9.02 -3.81 -5.60
N GLU A 83 -9.55 -4.98 -5.27
CA GLU A 83 -8.99 -6.28 -5.63
C GLU A 83 -8.85 -6.42 -7.15
N LYS A 84 -9.90 -6.09 -7.91
CA LYS A 84 -9.84 -6.08 -9.38
C LYS A 84 -8.84 -5.08 -9.95
N LYS A 85 -8.66 -3.93 -9.28
CA LYS A 85 -7.73 -2.87 -9.71
C LYS A 85 -6.27 -3.17 -9.34
N LEU A 86 -6.07 -3.92 -8.27
CA LEU A 86 -4.76 -4.29 -7.71
C LEU A 86 -4.35 -5.72 -8.08
N GLU A 87 -5.12 -6.39 -8.95
CA GLU A 87 -4.79 -7.71 -9.45
C GLU A 87 -3.47 -7.64 -10.23
N GLY A 88 -2.47 -8.40 -9.78
CA GLY A 88 -1.13 -8.42 -10.39
C GLY A 88 -0.27 -7.19 -10.06
N VAL A 89 -0.71 -6.31 -9.17
CA VAL A 89 0.08 -5.17 -8.70
C VAL A 89 0.99 -5.59 -7.55
N ASP A 90 2.29 -5.31 -7.67
CA ASP A 90 3.26 -5.43 -6.57
C ASP A 90 3.79 -4.04 -6.21
N GLY A 91 3.48 -3.57 -5.00
CA GLY A 91 3.91 -2.26 -4.55
C GLY A 91 5.42 -2.14 -4.37
N ARG A 92 6.15 -3.25 -4.31
CA ARG A 92 7.62 -3.27 -4.21
C ARG A 92 8.30 -2.92 -5.52
N ASP A 93 7.58 -2.98 -6.65
CA ASP A 93 8.08 -2.46 -7.94
C ASP A 93 8.10 -0.92 -7.97
N VAL A 94 7.38 -0.25 -7.06
CA VAL A 94 7.41 1.21 -6.91
C VAL A 94 8.69 1.63 -6.21
N THR A 95 9.75 1.81 -6.98
CA THR A 95 11.09 2.23 -6.50
C THR A 95 11.32 3.73 -6.60
N ASP A 96 10.45 4.45 -7.30
CA ASP A 96 10.58 5.89 -7.51
C ASP A 96 10.18 6.67 -6.24
N MET A 97 11.16 7.31 -5.60
CA MET A 97 10.95 8.06 -4.36
C MET A 97 9.99 9.24 -4.54
N GLU A 98 9.98 9.87 -5.73
CA GLU A 98 9.07 10.97 -6.00
C GLU A 98 7.62 10.45 -6.07
N GLN A 99 7.36 9.31 -6.72
CA GLN A 99 6.03 8.67 -6.72
C GLN A 99 5.60 8.20 -5.32
N LEU A 100 6.54 7.80 -4.47
CA LEU A 100 6.24 7.40 -3.09
C LEU A 100 5.80 8.59 -2.23
N MET A 101 6.49 9.73 -2.37
CA MET A 101 6.23 10.96 -1.60
C MET A 101 5.16 11.86 -2.23
N ARG A 102 5.02 11.82 -3.54
CA ARG A 102 4.12 12.60 -4.39
C ARG A 102 3.44 11.66 -5.40
N PRO A 103 2.55 10.78 -4.92
CA PRO A 103 1.78 9.92 -5.82
C PRO A 103 1.05 10.75 -6.87
N GLY A 104 1.00 10.23 -8.11
CA GLY A 104 0.21 10.83 -9.18
C GLY A 104 -1.24 11.01 -8.76
N LYS A 105 -1.94 12.00 -9.34
CA LYS A 105 -3.33 12.32 -9.00
C LYS A 105 -4.27 11.11 -9.10
N ASP A 106 -3.99 10.17 -10.00
CA ASP A 106 -4.74 8.92 -10.16
C ASP A 106 -4.60 7.93 -9.00
N LEU A 107 -3.52 8.05 -8.22
CA LEU A 107 -3.22 7.18 -7.08
C LEU A 107 -3.78 7.73 -5.77
N LEU A 108 -4.01 9.03 -5.68
CA LEU A 108 -4.61 9.66 -4.49
C LEU A 108 -6.14 9.57 -4.52
N PRO A 109 -6.80 9.43 -3.36
CA PRO A 109 -8.22 9.74 -3.28
C PRO A 109 -8.42 11.20 -3.69
N LYS A 110 -9.35 11.47 -4.62
CA LYS A 110 -9.73 12.82 -5.04
C LYS A 110 -10.33 13.58 -3.85
N PHE A 111 -9.49 14.12 -2.96
CA PHE A 111 -9.90 15.12 -1.99
C PHE A 111 -9.77 16.48 -2.68
N GLY A 112 -10.87 16.93 -3.30
CA GLY A 112 -11.00 18.32 -3.77
C GLY A 112 -10.66 18.59 -5.23
N GLU A 113 -11.33 17.92 -6.17
CA GLU A 113 -11.52 18.47 -7.53
C GLU A 113 -13.03 18.39 -7.87
N ASP A 114 -13.85 19.03 -7.04
CA ASP A 114 -15.13 19.62 -7.45
C ASP A 114 -14.93 21.11 -7.83
N GLU A 115 -13.71 21.51 -8.14
CA GLU A 115 -13.37 22.85 -8.61
C GLU A 115 -12.57 22.77 -9.93
N ASP A 116 -13.13 22.07 -10.92
CA ASP A 116 -12.95 22.50 -12.31
C ASP A 116 -13.92 23.66 -12.57
N VAL A 117 -13.59 24.81 -12.00
CA VAL A 117 -13.90 26.08 -12.66
C VAL A 117 -12.95 26.15 -13.85
N GLU A 118 -13.46 25.91 -15.05
CA GLU A 118 -13.34 26.81 -16.21
C GLU A 118 -13.32 26.05 -17.55
N GLY A 119 -14.38 26.28 -18.33
CA GLY A 119 -14.26 26.48 -19.78
C GLY A 119 -14.90 25.43 -20.69
N ARG A 120 -16.13 25.71 -21.16
CA ARG A 120 -16.69 25.41 -22.51
C ARG A 120 -18.23 25.53 -22.49
N ASP A 121 -18.95 26.19 -23.39
CA ASP A 121 -18.68 26.69 -24.75
C ASP A 121 -19.67 27.84 -25.06
N GLU A 122 -19.23 28.72 -25.97
CA GLU A 122 -19.98 29.59 -26.91
C GLU A 122 -20.71 30.87 -26.43
#